data_AF-A0A829BPS6-F1
#
_entry.id   AF-A0A829BPS6-F1
#
_cell.length_a   1.000
_cell.length_b   1.000
_cell.length_c   1.000
_cell.angle_alpha   90.00
_cell.angle_beta   90.00
_cell.angle_gamma   90.00
#
_symmetry.space_group_name_H-M   'P 1'
#
loop_
_entity.id
_entity.type
_entity.pdbx_description
1 polymer ?
#
loop_
_entity_poly.entity_id
_entity_poly.type
_entity_poly.pdbx_seq_one_letter_code
_entity_poly.pdbx_strand_id
1 'polypeptide(L)'
;MESILYPKWDDLPELDLYLDQVLLYVNQTTDAAASKDKGLTASMINNYVKHGHIEKPIKKKYNRKQVARLIVITALKNVFSIQEISQTLTVLTANNSSKNLYNDFVTCMNTDERQDIAPVVVSACQTLKLYLQTHQLVLELERSDINESNTNSETK
;
A
#
# COMPACT_ATOMS: atom_id res chain seq x y z
N MET A 1 -11.02 15.59 -3.44
CA MET A 1 -10.84 14.14 -3.24
C MET A 1 -9.36 13.95 -2.98
N GLU A 2 -8.96 13.51 -1.78
CA GLU A 2 -7.54 13.30 -1.47
C GLU A 2 -7.11 11.95 -2.02
N SER A 3 -6.24 11.97 -3.04
CA SER A 3 -5.53 10.79 -3.48
C SER A 3 -4.53 10.39 -2.40
N ILE A 4 -4.42 9.09 -2.09
CA ILE A 4 -3.36 8.58 -1.23
C ILE A 4 -2.02 8.97 -1.85
N LEU A 5 -1.22 9.75 -1.11
CA LEU A 5 0.12 10.16 -1.53
C LEU A 5 1.16 9.37 -0.74
N TYR A 6 1.94 8.57 -1.44
CA TYR A 6 3.03 7.80 -0.85
C TYR A 6 4.29 8.66 -0.72
N PRO A 7 5.02 8.61 0.41
CA PRO A 7 6.26 9.35 0.59
C PRO A 7 7.35 8.82 -0.34
N LYS A 8 8.26 9.69 -0.83
CA LYS A 8 9.45 9.19 -1.54
C LYS A 8 10.40 8.53 -0.55
N TRP A 9 11.35 7.75 -1.07
CA TRP A 9 12.33 7.04 -0.23
C TRP A 9 13.04 7.95 0.78
N ASP A 10 13.40 9.17 0.37
CA ASP A 10 14.15 10.11 1.21
C ASP A 10 13.27 10.76 2.30
N ASP A 11 11.94 10.69 2.14
CA ASP A 11 10.95 11.13 3.14
C ASP A 11 10.60 10.01 4.14
N LEU A 12 11.08 8.78 3.92
CA LEU A 12 10.92 7.68 4.87
C LEU A 12 11.78 7.92 6.12
N PRO A 13 11.30 7.52 7.32
CA PRO A 13 12.04 7.62 8.57
C PRO A 13 13.49 7.12 8.43
N GLU A 14 14.43 7.97 8.85
CA GLU A 14 15.85 7.62 8.87
C GLU A 14 16.21 6.72 10.04
N LEU A 15 15.48 6.87 11.15
CA LEU A 15 15.63 6.06 12.35
C LEU A 15 14.95 4.70 12.16
N ASP A 16 15.62 3.64 12.61
CA ASP A 16 15.02 2.32 12.71
C ASP A 16 13.85 2.34 13.72
N LEU A 17 12.72 1.78 13.30
CA LEU A 17 11.43 1.86 14.01
C LEU A 17 11.14 0.60 14.81
N TYR A 18 10.53 0.73 15.98
CA TYR A 18 9.92 -0.41 16.69
C TYR A 18 8.63 -0.87 16.00
N LEU A 19 8.19 -2.09 16.31
CA LEU A 19 7.04 -2.72 15.64
C LEU A 19 5.77 -1.86 15.67
N ASP A 20 5.44 -1.28 16.82
CA ASP A 20 4.30 -0.39 17.01
C ASP A 20 4.40 0.88 16.14
N GLN A 21 5.61 1.46 16.04
CA GLN A 21 5.88 2.61 15.19
C GLN A 21 5.76 2.28 13.70
N VAL A 22 6.21 1.09 13.29
CA VAL A 22 6.03 0.59 11.92
C VAL A 22 4.55 0.42 11.60
N LEU A 23 3.78 -0.20 12.50
CA LEU A 23 2.34 -0.41 12.30
C LEU A 23 1.61 0.92 12.16
N LEU A 24 1.91 1.88 13.04
CA LEU A 24 1.34 3.22 12.97
C LEU A 24 1.68 3.91 11.64
N TYR A 25 2.96 3.97 11.31
CA TYR A 25 3.45 4.68 10.13
C TYR A 25 2.91 4.08 8.82
N VAL A 26 2.99 2.76 8.66
CA VAL A 26 2.54 2.09 7.43
C VAL A 26 1.03 2.21 7.26
N ASN A 27 0.24 2.03 8.33
CA ASN A 27 -1.22 2.11 8.23
C ASN A 27 -1.72 3.53 7.91
N GLN A 28 -1.03 4.56 8.42
CA GLN A 28 -1.30 5.95 8.03
C GLN A 28 -0.91 6.21 6.58
N THR A 29 0.25 5.70 6.15
CA THR A 29 0.76 5.90 4.79
C THR A 29 -0.12 5.26 3.72
N THR A 30 -0.67 4.07 3.98
CA THR A 30 -1.50 3.36 3.00
C THR A 30 -2.98 3.68 3.12
N ASP A 31 -3.35 4.67 3.95
CA ASP A 31 -4.73 5.02 4.31
C ASP A 31 -5.60 3.82 4.74
N ALA A 32 -4.94 2.79 5.30
CA ALA A 32 -5.64 1.60 5.76
C ALA A 32 -6.54 1.91 6.95
N ALA A 33 -6.29 3.01 7.66
CA ALA A 33 -7.09 3.46 8.79
C ALA A 33 -8.43 4.13 8.39
N ALA A 34 -8.51 4.78 7.23
CA ALA A 34 -9.77 5.38 6.75
C ALA A 34 -10.62 4.39 5.94
N SER A 35 -9.98 3.39 5.32
CA SER A 35 -10.68 2.29 4.67
C SER A 35 -11.27 1.31 5.71
N LYS A 36 -12.38 0.63 5.40
CA LYS A 36 -12.90 -0.50 6.22
C LYS A 36 -11.93 -1.72 6.25
N ASP A 37 -10.78 -1.62 5.60
CA ASP A 37 -9.78 -2.67 5.55
C ASP A 37 -9.04 -2.80 6.89
N LYS A 38 -8.78 -4.05 7.30
CA LYS A 38 -7.89 -4.29 8.42
C LYS A 38 -6.47 -4.01 7.92
N GLY A 39 -5.94 -2.87 8.33
CA GLY A 39 -4.55 -2.49 8.06
C GLY A 39 -3.53 -3.53 8.50
N LEU A 40 -2.26 -3.24 8.27
CA LEU A 40 -1.14 -4.07 8.69
C LEU A 40 -1.21 -4.35 10.20
N THR A 41 -1.04 -5.62 10.56
CA THR A 41 -1.05 -6.10 11.96
C THR A 41 0.29 -6.72 12.34
N ALA A 42 0.57 -6.79 13.65
CA ALA A 42 1.76 -7.47 14.17
C ALA A 42 1.86 -8.93 13.70
N SER A 43 0.73 -9.64 13.66
CA SER A 43 0.67 -11.02 13.18
C SER A 43 1.07 -11.13 11.70
N MET A 44 0.60 -10.21 10.84
CA MET A 44 0.98 -10.17 9.43
C MET A 44 2.49 -9.94 9.27
N ILE A 45 3.07 -8.96 9.97
CA ILE A 45 4.52 -8.71 9.93
C ILE A 45 5.30 -9.95 10.37
N ASN A 46 4.88 -10.59 11.47
CA ASN A 46 5.51 -11.82 11.95
C ASN A 46 5.44 -12.96 10.92
N ASN A 47 4.30 -13.11 10.22
CA ASN A 47 4.15 -14.08 9.15
C ASN A 47 5.07 -13.76 7.97
N TYR A 48 5.17 -12.49 7.57
CA TYR A 48 6.07 -12.06 6.49
C TYR A 48 7.55 -12.31 6.83
N VAL A 49 7.96 -12.07 8.07
CA VAL A 49 9.31 -12.37 8.55
C VAL A 49 9.56 -13.88 8.59
N LYS A 50 8.61 -14.66 9.11
CA LYS A 50 8.70 -16.13 9.22
C LYS A 50 8.90 -16.79 7.86
N HIS A 51 8.22 -16.29 6.83
CA HIS A 51 8.28 -16.83 5.47
C HIS A 51 9.30 -16.13 4.56
N GLY A 52 10.12 -15.21 5.09
CA GLY A 52 11.21 -14.57 4.34
C GLY A 52 10.75 -13.49 3.35
N HIS A 53 9.49 -13.07 3.40
CA HIS A 53 8.98 -11.96 2.58
C HIS A 53 9.50 -10.60 3.06
N ILE A 54 9.89 -10.51 4.33
CA ILE A 54 10.55 -9.37 4.97
C ILE A 54 11.77 -9.88 5.76
N GLU A 55 12.88 -9.16 5.69
CA GLU A 55 14.08 -9.46 6.48
C GLU A 55 13.77 -9.40 7.99
N LYS A 56 14.49 -10.15 8.82
CA LYS A 56 14.31 -10.11 10.28
C LYS A 56 14.65 -8.73 10.83
N PRO A 57 13.91 -8.22 11.84
CA PRO A 57 14.25 -6.95 12.49
C PRO A 57 15.62 -7.02 13.18
N ILE A 58 16.36 -5.92 13.15
CA ILE A 58 17.68 -5.79 13.78
C ILE A 58 17.48 -5.16 15.15
N LYS A 59 17.89 -5.85 16.22
CA LYS A 59 17.67 -5.39 17.61
C LYS A 59 16.21 -4.98 17.90
N LYS A 60 15.25 -5.75 17.36
CA LYS A 60 13.78 -5.50 17.42
C LYS A 60 13.29 -4.25 16.67
N LYS A 61 14.13 -3.68 15.81
CA LYS A 61 13.79 -2.52 14.98
C LYS A 61 13.79 -2.87 13.50
N TYR A 62 12.99 -2.13 12.74
CA TYR A 62 12.85 -2.24 11.31
C TYR A 62 13.48 -1.02 10.65
N ASN A 63 14.39 -1.27 9.72
CA ASN A 63 15.07 -0.22 8.97
C ASN A 63 14.19 0.31 7.83
N ARG A 64 14.65 1.40 7.21
CA ARG A 64 13.98 2.04 6.07
C ARG A 64 13.62 1.07 4.93
N LYS A 65 14.49 0.11 4.61
CA LYS A 65 14.23 -0.89 3.55
C LYS A 65 13.06 -1.81 3.91
N GLN A 66 12.99 -2.27 5.16
CA GLN A 66 11.88 -3.09 5.65
C GLN A 66 10.57 -2.29 5.67
N VAL A 67 10.61 -1.03 6.09
CA VAL A 67 9.44 -0.13 6.11
C VAL A 67 8.92 0.12 4.69
N ALA A 68 9.80 0.47 3.74
CA ALA A 68 9.44 0.65 2.33
C ALA A 68 8.74 -0.58 1.75
N ARG A 69 9.29 -1.77 2.04
CA ARG A 69 8.72 -3.04 1.57
C ARG A 69 7.37 -3.35 2.21
N LEU A 70 7.18 -3.02 3.49
CA LEU A 70 5.90 -3.17 4.18
C LEU A 70 4.83 -2.22 3.63
N ILE A 71 5.18 -0.99 3.22
CA ILE A 71 4.24 -0.08 2.54
C ILE A 71 3.73 -0.70 1.25
N VAL A 72 4.64 -1.20 0.40
CA VAL A 72 4.27 -1.81 -0.88
C VAL A 72 3.41 -3.06 -0.68
N ILE A 73 3.79 -3.93 0.26
CA ILE A 73 2.98 -5.13 0.58
C ILE A 73 1.59 -4.73 1.07
N THR A 74 1.49 -3.77 2.01
CA THR A 74 0.20 -3.34 2.55
C THR A 74 -0.68 -2.70 1.49
N ALA A 75 -0.11 -1.93 0.56
CA ALA A 75 -0.86 -1.33 -0.54
C ALA A 75 -1.39 -2.41 -1.52
N LEU A 76 -0.59 -3.43 -1.82
CA LEU A 76 -0.90 -4.44 -2.84
C LEU A 76 -1.68 -5.65 -2.32
N LYS A 77 -1.75 -5.89 -1.00
CA LYS A 77 -2.33 -7.12 -0.40
C LYS A 77 -3.79 -7.40 -0.78
N ASN A 78 -4.53 -6.38 -1.20
CA ASN A 78 -5.94 -6.49 -1.56
C ASN A 78 -6.14 -6.94 -3.01
N VAL A 79 -5.12 -6.79 -3.86
CA VAL A 79 -5.16 -7.13 -5.28
C VAL A 79 -4.23 -8.29 -5.65
N PHE A 80 -3.18 -8.52 -4.88
CA PHE A 80 -2.20 -9.58 -5.11
C PHE A 80 -1.96 -10.39 -3.85
N SER A 81 -1.69 -11.68 -4.02
CA SER A 81 -1.22 -12.54 -2.93
C SER A 81 0.17 -12.12 -2.45
N ILE A 82 0.50 -12.42 -1.20
CA ILE A 82 1.84 -12.15 -0.66
C ILE A 82 2.94 -12.86 -1.45
N GLN A 83 2.66 -14.04 -2.00
CA GLN A 83 3.59 -14.80 -2.84
C GLN A 83 3.89 -14.04 -4.14
N GLU A 84 2.87 -13.56 -4.85
CA GLU A 84 3.03 -12.78 -6.08
C GLU A 84 3.79 -11.47 -5.84
N ILE A 85 3.44 -10.75 -4.77
CA ILE A 85 4.13 -9.52 -4.38
C ILE A 85 5.61 -9.82 -4.09
N SER A 86 5.88 -10.83 -3.27
CA SER A 86 7.25 -11.20 -2.88
C SER A 86 8.08 -11.65 -4.07
N GLN A 87 7.51 -12.44 -4.99
CA GLN A 87 8.19 -12.89 -6.20
C GLN A 87 8.54 -11.70 -7.10
N THR A 88 7.57 -10.81 -7.34
CA THR A 88 7.75 -9.60 -8.16
C THR A 88 8.84 -8.70 -7.58
N LEU A 89 8.79 -8.42 -6.27
CA LEU A 89 9.82 -7.63 -5.60
C LEU A 89 11.20 -8.29 -5.67
N THR A 90 11.28 -9.62 -5.56
CA THR A 90 12.56 -10.34 -5.63
C THR A 90 13.17 -10.26 -7.02
N VAL A 91 12.38 -10.49 -8.07
CA VAL A 91 12.84 -10.37 -9.47
C VAL A 91 13.32 -8.95 -9.77
N LEU A 92 12.59 -7.94 -9.31
CA LEU A 92 12.93 -6.55 -9.58
C LEU A 92 14.14 -6.05 -8.78
N THR A 93 14.31 -6.51 -7.54
CA THR A 93 15.46 -6.12 -6.69
C THR A 93 16.74 -6.88 -7.00
N ALA A 94 16.71 -7.93 -7.83
CA ALA A 94 17.91 -8.64 -8.26
C ALA A 94 18.90 -7.75 -9.04
N ASN A 95 18.39 -6.73 -9.74
CA ASN A 95 19.16 -5.81 -10.58
C ASN A 95 19.04 -4.32 -10.16
N ASN A 96 18.23 -4.00 -9.15
CA ASN A 96 17.94 -2.61 -8.75
C ASN A 96 18.07 -2.41 -7.23
N SER A 97 18.49 -1.21 -6.84
CA SER A 97 18.46 -0.80 -5.45
C SER A 97 17.00 -0.76 -4.95
N SER A 98 16.74 -1.20 -3.70
CA SER A 98 15.39 -1.12 -3.12
C SER A 98 14.83 0.30 -3.08
N LYS A 99 15.71 1.31 -3.10
CA LYS A 99 15.37 2.72 -3.24
C LYS A 99 14.69 3.03 -4.57
N ASN A 100 15.30 2.60 -5.68
CA ASN A 100 14.77 2.88 -7.01
C ASN A 100 13.41 2.23 -7.20
N LEU A 101 13.29 0.94 -6.88
CA LEU A 101 12.02 0.23 -7.05
C LEU A 101 10.88 0.81 -6.19
N TYR A 102 11.20 1.24 -4.97
CA TYR A 102 10.22 1.92 -4.13
C TYR A 102 9.81 3.26 -4.74
N ASN A 103 10.76 4.06 -5.22
CA ASN A 103 10.48 5.33 -5.87
C ASN A 103 9.68 5.14 -7.18
N ASP A 104 9.94 4.08 -7.95
CA ASP A 104 9.16 3.74 -9.13
C ASP A 104 7.70 3.48 -8.77
N PHE A 105 7.45 2.68 -7.71
CA PHE A 105 6.11 2.47 -7.17
C PHE A 105 5.47 3.80 -6.74
N VAL A 106 6.20 4.66 -6.01
CA VAL A 106 5.70 5.95 -5.54
C VAL A 106 5.35 6.88 -6.70
N THR A 107 6.23 7.01 -7.70
CA THR A 107 5.97 7.80 -8.92
C THR A 107 4.73 7.29 -9.63
N CYS A 108 4.64 5.98 -9.80
CA CYS A 108 3.53 5.29 -10.45
C CYS A 108 2.19 5.46 -9.72
N MET A 109 2.19 5.54 -8.37
CA MET A 109 0.98 5.76 -7.57
C MET A 109 0.59 7.24 -7.46
N ASN A 110 1.56 8.13 -7.26
CA ASN A 110 1.32 9.56 -7.04
C ASN A 110 1.12 10.36 -8.32
N THR A 111 1.59 9.84 -9.47
CA THR A 111 1.54 10.54 -10.76
C THR A 111 1.03 9.60 -11.86
N ASP A 112 0.82 10.15 -13.06
CA ASP A 112 0.54 9.37 -14.27
C ASP A 112 1.81 9.08 -15.11
N GLU A 113 2.99 9.44 -14.59
CA GLU A 113 4.27 9.19 -15.25
C GLU A 113 4.61 7.69 -15.24
N ARG A 114 5.07 7.20 -16.39
CA ARG A 114 5.39 5.78 -16.62
C ARG A 114 6.73 5.59 -17.32
N GLN A 115 7.39 6.68 -17.69
CA GLN A 115 8.64 6.64 -18.43
C GLN A 115 9.74 6.07 -17.51
N ASP A 116 10.53 5.15 -18.05
CA ASP A 116 11.64 4.47 -17.36
C ASP A 116 11.27 3.60 -16.14
N ILE A 117 9.97 3.33 -15.93
CA ILE A 117 9.49 2.40 -14.90
C ILE A 117 9.31 1.00 -15.51
N ALA A 118 9.75 -0.03 -14.79
CA ALA A 118 9.60 -1.42 -15.23
C ALA A 118 8.11 -1.75 -15.51
N PRO A 119 7.76 -2.35 -16.67
CA PRO A 119 6.36 -2.58 -17.05
C PRO A 119 5.52 -3.33 -16.02
N VAL A 120 6.13 -4.30 -15.32
CA VAL A 120 5.46 -5.05 -14.24
C VAL A 120 5.06 -4.17 -13.06
N VAL A 121 5.85 -3.12 -12.74
CA VAL A 121 5.50 -2.15 -11.69
C VAL A 121 4.31 -1.32 -12.15
N VAL A 122 4.36 -0.81 -13.40
CA VAL A 122 3.26 -0.04 -14.00
C VAL A 122 1.96 -0.83 -13.97
N SER A 123 1.98 -2.10 -14.41
CA SER A 123 0.81 -2.97 -14.39
C SER A 123 0.28 -3.20 -12.98
N ALA A 124 1.15 -3.45 -11.99
CA ALA A 124 0.73 -3.64 -10.61
C ALA A 124 0.05 -2.39 -10.02
N CYS A 125 0.60 -1.19 -10.26
CA CYS A 125 -0.04 0.05 -9.82
C CYS A 125 -1.40 0.25 -10.50
N GLN A 126 -1.51 -0.02 -11.80
CA GLN A 126 -2.77 0.13 -12.53
C GLN A 126 -3.84 -0.79 -11.96
N THR A 127 -3.50 -2.04 -11.67
CA THR A 127 -4.41 -2.97 -11.00
C THR A 127 -4.89 -2.41 -9.65
N LEU A 128 -3.98 -1.87 -8.83
CA LEU A 128 -4.34 -1.25 -7.57
C LEU A 128 -5.22 0.00 -7.75
N LYS A 129 -4.87 0.90 -8.67
CA LYS A 129 -5.65 2.11 -8.97
C LYS A 129 -7.07 1.76 -9.41
N LEU A 130 -7.24 0.78 -10.30
CA LEU A 130 -8.56 0.31 -10.77
C LEU A 130 -9.36 -0.36 -9.65
N TYR A 131 -8.72 -1.14 -8.79
CA TYR A 131 -9.35 -1.72 -7.61
C TYR A 131 -9.88 -0.63 -6.66
N LEU A 132 -9.04 0.35 -6.31
CA LEU A 132 -9.44 1.48 -5.46
C LEU A 132 -10.56 2.31 -6.09
N GLN A 133 -10.48 2.58 -7.40
CA GLN A 133 -11.54 3.28 -8.13
C GLN A 133 -12.86 2.50 -8.07
N THR A 134 -12.83 1.18 -8.26
CA THR A 134 -14.02 0.33 -8.17
C THR A 134 -14.66 0.43 -6.79
N HIS A 135 -13.86 0.34 -5.73
CA HIS A 135 -14.35 0.49 -4.35
C HIS A 135 -14.96 1.86 -4.08
N GLN A 136 -14.34 2.93 -4.59
CA GLN A 136 -14.87 4.28 -4.44
C GLN A 136 -16.22 4.44 -5.15
N LEU A 137 -16.35 3.93 -6.38
CA LEU A 137 -17.61 3.94 -7.12
C LEU A 137 -18.73 3.19 -6.38
N VAL A 138 -18.42 2.04 -5.77
CA VAL A 138 -19.40 1.30 -4.95
C VAL A 138 -19.87 2.14 -3.75
N LEU A 139 -18.95 2.81 -3.05
CA LEU A 139 -19.31 3.69 -1.93
C LEU A 139 -20.17 4.89 -2.36
N GLU A 140 -19.94 5.43 -3.55
CA GLU A 140 -20.74 6.52 -4.12
C GLU A 140 -22.16 6.05 -4.49
N LEU A 141 -22.30 4.84 -5.03
CA LEU A 141 -23.59 4.22 -5.29
C LEU A 141 -24.38 4.00 -3.98
N GLU A 142 -23.74 3.41 -2.96
CA GLU A 142 -24.36 3.20 -1.64
C GLU A 142 -24.85 4.51 -1.01
N ARG A 143 -24.11 5.62 -1.16
CA ARG A 143 -24.51 6.94 -0.66
C ARG A 143 -25.68 7.54 -1.44
N SER A 144 -25.74 7.29 -2.75
CA SER A 144 -26.79 7.80 -3.61
C SER A 144 -28.14 7.13 -3.30
N ASP A 145 -28.13 5.82 -3.07
CA ASP A 145 -29.33 5.05 -2.68
C ASP A 145 -29.93 5.51 -1.33
N ILE A 146 -29.08 5.85 -0.36
CA ILE A 146 -29.52 6.37 0.96
C ILE A 146 -30.20 7.74 0.80
N ASN A 147 -29.65 8.62 -0.05
CA ASN A 147 -30.21 9.95 -0.26
C ASN A 147 -31.57 9.89 -0.98
N GLU A 148 -31.74 9.04 -2.01
CA GLU A 148 -33.02 8.86 -2.69
C GLU A 148 -34.11 8.29 -1.75
N SER A 149 -33.71 7.36 -0.86
CA SER A 149 -34.59 6.78 0.16
C SER A 149 -35.13 7.81 1.15
N ASN A 150 -34.30 8.77 1.56
CA ASN A 150 -34.67 9.82 2.50
C ASN A 150 -35.54 10.92 1.87
N THR A 151 -35.37 11.22 0.57
CA THR A 151 -36.25 12.18 -0.13
C THR A 151 -37.67 11.67 -0.35
N ASN A 152 -37.85 10.34 -0.48
CA ASN A 152 -39.17 9.74 -0.71
C ASN A 152 -40.00 9.53 0.58
N SER A 153 -39.40 9.66 1.78
CA SER A 153 -40.10 9.58 3.06
C SER A 153 -40.61 10.93 3.57
N GLU A 154 -40.11 12.06 3.04
CA GLU A 154 -40.53 13.41 3.44
C GLU A 154 -41.70 13.97 2.60
N THR A 155 -42.13 13.27 1.55
CA THR A 155 -43.25 13.69 0.68
C THR A 155 -44.60 13.00 0.99
N LYS A 156 -44.73 12.32 2.13
CA LYS A 156 -45.94 11.58 2.49
C LYS A 156 -46.52 11.96 3.85
#